data_AF-A0A2D0KKG1-F1
#
_entry.id   AF-A0A2D0KKG1-F1
#
_cell.length_a   1.000
_cell.length_b   1.000
_cell.length_c   1.000
_cell.angle_alpha   90.00
_cell.angle_beta   90.00
_cell.angle_gamma   90.00
#
_symmetry.space_group_name_H-M   'P 1'
#
loop_
_entity.id
_entity.type
_entity.pdbx_description
1 polymer ?
#
loop_
_entity_poly.entity_id
_entity_poly.type
_entity_poly.pdbx_seq_one_letter_code
_entity_poly.pdbx_strand_id
1 'polypeptide(L)'
;MSSIAIRIGAFEFKDNHELKTARDLSAWLSPDDAVQLITCAIEAEEITFFIAHGISDNRFKRLDLTETRKVLGYSPKDDAFQTFDLRLFES
;
A
#
# COMPACT_ATOMS: atom_id res chain seq x y z
N MET A 1 6.48 -21.64 -13.78
CA MET A 1 7.13 -20.76 -12.79
C MET A 1 6.09 -19.71 -12.41
N SER A 2 5.87 -19.49 -11.11
CA SER A 2 4.95 -18.47 -10.61
C SER A 2 5.72 -17.17 -10.35
N SER A 3 5.10 -16.01 -10.58
CA SER A 3 5.68 -14.71 -10.27
C SER A 3 4.60 -13.67 -9.93
N ILE A 4 4.85 -12.84 -8.92
CA ILE A 4 4.00 -11.69 -8.59
C ILE A 4 4.87 -10.44 -8.62
N ALA A 5 4.49 -9.47 -9.45
CA ALA A 5 5.15 -8.18 -9.52
C ALA A 5 4.39 -7.17 -8.64
N ILE A 6 5.04 -6.68 -7.58
CA ILE A 6 4.44 -5.69 -6.68
C ILE A 6 4.84 -4.29 -7.14
N ARG A 7 3.83 -3.49 -7.51
CA ARG A 7 3.98 -2.06 -7.78
C ARG A 7 3.90 -1.30 -6.45
N ILE A 8 5.08 -1.13 -5.84
CA ILE A 8 5.23 -0.44 -4.56
C ILE A 8 4.96 1.07 -4.76
N GLY A 9 4.11 1.63 -3.91
CA GLY A 9 3.86 3.07 -3.81
C GLY A 9 4.98 3.80 -3.05
N ALA A 10 4.61 4.82 -2.27
CA ALA A 10 5.52 5.51 -1.37
C ALA A 10 5.68 4.69 -0.08
N PHE A 11 6.65 3.76 -0.06
CA PHE A 11 6.98 3.01 1.14
C PHE A 11 7.72 3.91 2.13
N GLU A 12 7.14 4.12 3.31
CA GLU A 12 7.74 5.01 4.32
C GLU A 12 7.28 4.65 5.73
N PHE A 13 8.15 4.86 6.73
CA PHE A 13 7.84 4.64 8.14
C PHE A 13 6.95 5.75 8.71
N LYS A 14 6.13 5.41 9.72
CA LYS A 14 5.12 6.32 10.31
C LYS A 14 5.75 7.53 11.02
N ASP A 15 6.96 7.37 11.53
CA ASP A 15 7.75 8.40 12.21
C ASP A 15 8.57 9.28 11.26
N ASN A 16 8.61 8.93 9.98
CA ASN A 16 9.32 9.71 8.97
C ASN A 16 8.39 10.72 8.27
N HIS A 17 8.83 11.98 8.19
CA HIS A 17 8.02 13.11 7.69
C HIS A 17 8.40 13.54 6.27
N GLU A 18 8.97 12.62 5.47
CA GLU A 18 9.34 12.89 4.07
C GLU A 18 8.14 13.05 3.15
N LEU A 19 6.99 12.45 3.48
CA LEU A 19 5.75 12.60 2.72
C LEU A 19 5.05 13.91 3.11
N LYS A 20 5.02 14.86 2.17
CA LYS A 20 4.56 16.24 2.43
C LYS A 20 3.35 16.64 1.60
N THR A 21 2.93 15.80 0.67
CA THR A 21 1.86 16.14 -0.27
C THR A 21 0.73 15.12 -0.22
N ALA A 22 -0.49 15.57 -0.53
CA ALA A 22 -1.64 14.68 -0.70
C ALA A 22 -1.39 13.59 -1.76
N ARG A 23 -0.54 13.88 -2.76
CA ARG A 23 -0.13 12.90 -3.77
C ARG A 23 0.67 11.76 -3.16
N ASP A 24 1.62 12.08 -2.27
CA ASP A 24 2.45 11.09 -1.59
C ASP A 24 1.60 10.24 -0.65
N LEU A 25 0.75 10.88 0.15
CA LEU A 25 -0.15 10.20 1.07
C LEU A 25 -1.16 9.28 0.35
N SER A 26 -1.64 9.67 -0.83
CA SER A 26 -2.53 8.83 -1.64
C SER A 26 -1.88 7.55 -2.16
N ALA A 27 -0.55 7.51 -2.16
CA ALA A 27 0.26 6.39 -2.62
C ALA A 27 1.06 5.72 -1.49
N TRP A 28 0.86 6.11 -0.23
CA TRP A 28 1.66 5.59 0.88
C TRP A 28 1.44 4.10 1.11
N LEU A 29 2.50 3.41 1.50
CA LEU A 29 2.51 2.03 1.96
C LEU A 29 3.29 1.97 3.28
N SER A 30 2.62 1.56 4.36
CA SER A 30 3.29 1.34 5.64
C SER A 30 4.12 0.04 5.63
N PRO A 31 5.13 -0.07 6.53
CA PRO A 31 5.87 -1.32 6.70
C PRO A 31 4.99 -2.52 7.06
N ASP A 32 3.99 -2.32 7.93
CA ASP A 32 3.09 -3.39 8.37
C ASP A 32 2.23 -3.91 7.20
N ASP A 33 1.69 -2.99 6.40
CA ASP A 33 0.89 -3.34 5.23
C ASP A 33 1.74 -3.91 4.09
N ALA A 34 3.02 -3.52 3.98
CA ALA A 34 3.96 -4.13 3.03
C ALA A 34 4.27 -5.58 3.40
N VAL A 35 4.51 -5.86 4.68
CA VAL A 35 4.72 -7.23 5.18
C VAL A 35 3.49 -8.07 4.90
N GLN A 36 2.29 -7.57 5.21
CA GLN A 36 1.05 -8.29 4.90
C GLN A 36 0.92 -8.61 3.40
N LEU A 37 1.20 -7.64 2.51
CA LEU A 37 1.11 -7.87 1.07
C LEU A 37 2.10 -8.93 0.59
N ILE A 38 3.34 -8.90 1.10
CA ILE A 38 4.36 -9.89 0.76
C ILE A 38 3.97 -11.27 1.29
N THR A 39 3.45 -11.37 2.50
CA THR A 39 2.91 -12.63 3.05
C THR A 39 1.80 -13.18 2.16
N CYS A 40 0.80 -12.34 1.82
CA CYS A 40 -0.28 -12.71 0.91
C CYS A 40 0.25 -13.19 -0.46
N ALA A 41 1.29 -12.55 -1.00
CA ALA A 41 1.89 -12.95 -2.27
C ALA A 41 2.64 -14.30 -2.19
N ILE A 42 3.26 -14.61 -1.05
CA ILE A 42 3.95 -15.88 -0.80
C ILE A 42 2.94 -17.02 -0.61
N GLU A 43 1.83 -16.76 0.08
CA GLU A 43 0.79 -17.74 0.41
C GLU A 43 -0.20 -17.96 -0.75
N ALA A 44 -0.18 -17.12 -1.79
CA ALA A 44 -1.09 -17.23 -2.92
C ALA A 44 -0.83 -18.49 -3.76
N GLU A 45 -1.85 -19.33 -3.91
CA GLU A 45 -1.82 -20.52 -4.73
C GLU A 45 -2.31 -20.23 -6.17
N GLU A 46 -1.97 -21.12 -7.11
CA GLU A 46 -2.46 -21.10 -8.50
C GLU A 46 -2.14 -19.82 -9.33
N ILE A 47 -1.18 -19.01 -8.89
CA ILE A 47 -0.72 -17.84 -9.66
C ILE A 47 0.35 -18.24 -10.68
N THR A 48 0.15 -17.89 -11.96
CA THR A 48 1.23 -17.93 -12.97
C THR A 48 1.96 -16.59 -13.04
N PHE A 49 1.21 -15.50 -13.23
CA PHE A 49 1.71 -14.14 -13.19
C PHE A 49 0.62 -13.19 -12.70
N PHE A 50 0.95 -12.27 -11.80
CA PHE A 50 0.02 -11.24 -11.34
C PHE A 50 0.75 -9.94 -11.00
N ILE A 51 0.07 -8.80 -11.19
CA ILE A 51 0.58 -7.48 -10.80
C ILE A 51 -0.25 -6.97 -9.63
N ALA A 52 0.37 -6.87 -8.47
CA ALA A 52 -0.26 -6.33 -7.26
C ALA A 52 0.07 -4.84 -7.12
N HIS A 53 -0.94 -4.02 -6.80
CA HIS A 53 -0.71 -2.66 -6.31
C HIS A 53 -0.45 -2.70 -4.81
N GLY A 54 0.67 -2.10 -4.37
CA GLY A 54 1.08 -2.05 -2.97
C GLY A 54 0.99 -0.64 -2.41
N ILE A 55 -0.19 -0.30 -1.87
CA ILE A 55 -0.45 0.88 -1.03
C ILE A 55 -1.30 0.45 0.16
N SER A 56 -1.18 1.20 1.26
CA SER A 56 -2.05 1.08 2.43
C SER A 56 -3.51 1.46 2.10
N ASP A 57 -4.42 1.30 3.05
CA ASP A 57 -5.85 1.61 2.85
C ASP A 57 -6.16 3.12 2.92
N ASN A 58 -5.29 3.93 2.31
CA ASN A 58 -5.37 5.38 2.30
C ASN A 58 -6.76 5.84 1.87
N ARG A 59 -7.32 6.84 2.56
CA ARG A 59 -8.67 7.37 2.28
C ARG A 59 -8.86 7.73 0.80
N PHE A 60 -7.87 8.41 0.23
CA PHE A 60 -7.81 8.69 -1.19
C PHE A 60 -6.73 7.82 -1.82
N LYS A 61 -7.09 6.95 -2.76
CA LYS A 61 -6.19 5.94 -3.32
C LYS A 61 -5.71 6.34 -4.70
N ARG A 62 -4.39 6.32 -4.91
CA ARG A 62 -3.78 6.51 -6.24
C ARG A 62 -3.79 5.24 -7.09
N LEU A 63 -3.75 4.08 -6.44
CA LEU A 63 -3.78 2.77 -7.08
C LEU A 63 -5.06 2.03 -6.67
N ASP A 64 -5.69 1.35 -7.62
CA ASP A 64 -6.85 0.49 -7.33
C ASP A 64 -6.39 -0.82 -6.68
N LEU A 65 -6.90 -1.11 -5.48
CA LEU A 65 -6.58 -2.32 -4.73
C LEU A 65 -7.55 -3.48 -5.03
N THR A 66 -8.60 -3.28 -5.82
CA THR A 66 -9.69 -4.25 -6.03
C THR A 66 -9.17 -5.65 -6.39
N GLU A 67 -8.33 -5.76 -7.42
CA GLU A 67 -7.79 -7.06 -7.83
C GLU A 67 -6.72 -7.58 -6.85
N THR A 68 -5.89 -6.73 -6.24
CA THR A 68 -4.93 -7.17 -5.21
C THR A 68 -5.65 -7.82 -4.03
N ARG A 69 -6.74 -7.20 -3.56
CA ARG A 69 -7.58 -7.71 -2.46
C ARG A 69 -8.23 -9.03 -2.86
N LYS A 70 -8.78 -9.10 -4.07
CA LYS A 70 -9.50 -10.28 -4.57
C LYS A 70 -8.57 -11.48 -4.82
N VAL A 71 -7.42 -11.26 -5.43
CA VAL A 71 -6.51 -12.32 -5.87
C VAL A 71 -5.59 -12.78 -4.74
N LEU A 72 -5.07 -11.87 -3.93
CA LEU A 72 -4.09 -12.20 -2.89
C LEU A 72 -4.69 -12.22 -1.47
N GLY A 73 -5.95 -11.82 -1.29
CA GLY A 73 -6.53 -11.65 0.05
C GLY A 73 -5.93 -10.48 0.84
N TYR A 74 -5.22 -9.57 0.17
CA TYR A 74 -4.59 -8.42 0.80
C TYR A 74 -5.63 -7.53 1.48
N SER A 75 -5.41 -7.14 2.74
CA SER A 75 -6.32 -6.27 3.47
C SER A 75 -5.56 -5.27 4.34
N PRO A 76 -4.98 -4.21 3.72
CA PRO A 76 -4.21 -3.21 4.43
C PRO A 76 -5.08 -2.50 5.46
N LYS A 77 -4.43 -2.03 6.53
CA LYS A 77 -5.10 -1.45 7.70
C LYS A 77 -4.77 0.02 7.91
N ASP A 78 -3.59 0.46 7.48
CA ASP A 78 -3.17 1.82 7.76
C ASP A 78 -3.80 2.81 6.76
N ASP A 79 -4.02 4.04 7.21
CA ASP A 79 -4.48 5.16 6.38
C ASP A 79 -3.53 6.34 6.56
N ALA A 80 -2.90 6.76 5.47
CA ALA A 80 -1.98 7.90 5.48
C ALA A 80 -2.62 9.17 6.05
N PHE A 81 -3.91 9.40 5.78
CA PHE A 81 -4.62 10.63 6.18
C PHE A 81 -4.99 10.64 7.67
N GLN A 82 -4.86 9.50 8.35
CA GLN A 82 -4.99 9.39 9.81
C GLN A 82 -3.62 9.37 10.48
N THR A 83 -2.61 8.83 9.79
CA THR A 83 -1.25 8.66 10.30
C THR A 83 -0.45 9.96 10.24
N PHE A 84 -0.49 10.64 9.09
CA PHE A 84 0.22 11.88 8.86
C PHE A 84 -0.79 13.03 8.96
N ASP A 85 -0.72 13.83 10.03
CA ASP A 85 -1.64 14.93 10.26
C ASP A 85 -1.43 16.02 9.20
N LEU A 86 -2.33 16.06 8.21
CA LEU A 86 -2.25 17.00 7.11
C LEU A 86 -2.48 18.47 7.52
N ARG A 87 -3.01 18.72 8.73
CA ARG A 87 -3.26 20.09 9.24
C ARG A 87 -1.97 20.90 9.38
N LEU A 88 -0.81 20.25 9.30
CA LEU A 88 0.51 20.89 9.36
C LEU A 88 0.99 21.46 8.01
N PHE A 89 0.28 21.22 6.90
CA PHE A 89 0.72 21.65 5.56
C PHE A 89 -0.11 22.80 4.95
N GLU A 90 -1.04 23.40 5.72
CA GLU A 90 -1.84 24.56 5.30
C GLU A 90 -1.36 25.90 5.90
N SER A 91 -0.16 25.99 6.49
CA SER A 91 0.41 27.25 7.02
C SER A 91 1.30 27.99 6.03
#